data_AF-A0A8J7N336-F1
#
_entry.id   AF-A0A8J7N336-F1
#
_cell.length_a   1.000
_cell.length_b   1.000
_cell.length_c   1.000
_cell.angle_alpha   90.00
_cell.angle_beta   90.00
_cell.angle_gamma   90.00
#
_symmetry.space_group_name_H-M   'P 1'
#
loop_
_entity.id
_entity.type
_entity.pdbx_description
1 polymer ?
#
loop_
_entity_poly.entity_id
_entity_poly.type
_entity_poly.pdbx_seq_one_letter_code
_entity_poly.pdbx_strand_id
1 'polypeptide(L)'
;MQDLEKLIDELLKRELRPNTRDDLAAWRKEVAAGTLAADDARYIRALHARIVEGGAPKAAAPSDDDAPAPASGEIDGLRAELAAARERETALAAERDRLQGEVAALRREIEALRAGKA
;
A
#
# COMPACT_ATOMS: atom_id res chain seq x y z
N MET A 1 -22.88 8.89 18.65
CA MET A 1 -22.95 8.39 17.25
C MET A 1 -23.76 9.33 16.36
N GLN A 2 -24.95 9.80 16.78
CA GLN A 2 -25.77 10.76 16.00
C GLN A 2 -25.03 12.03 15.55
N ASP A 3 -24.09 12.54 16.36
CA ASP A 3 -23.30 13.72 15.95
C ASP A 3 -22.40 13.41 14.76
N LEU A 4 -21.84 12.20 14.67
CA LEU A 4 -20.96 11.82 13.57
C LEU A 4 -21.73 11.62 12.26
N GLU A 5 -22.95 11.08 12.32
CA GLU A 5 -23.83 10.96 11.17
C GLU A 5 -24.19 12.35 10.60
N LYS A 6 -24.46 13.33 11.47
CA LYS A 6 -24.71 14.72 11.04
C LYS A 6 -23.49 15.33 10.36
N LEU A 7 -22.28 15.11 10.89
CA LEU A 7 -21.04 15.60 10.28
C LEU A 7 -20.81 14.99 8.89
N ILE A 8 -21.03 13.68 8.74
CA ILE A 8 -20.93 13.00 7.44
C ILE A 8 -21.96 13.56 6.46
N ASP A 9 -23.21 13.77 6.89
CA ASP A 9 -24.27 14.30 6.04
C ASP A 9 -24.01 15.74 5.60
N GLU A 10 -23.34 16.55 6.43
CA GLU A 10 -22.89 17.89 6.05
C GLU A 10 -21.71 17.87 5.07
N LEU A 11 -20.80 16.91 5.21
CA LEU A 11 -19.70 16.69 4.27
C LEU A 11 -20.21 16.22 2.89
N LEU A 12 -21.16 15.27 2.87
CA LEU A 12 -21.73 14.73 1.62
C LEU A 12 -22.54 15.76 0.81
N LYS A 13 -23.00 16.84 1.45
CA LYS A 13 -23.67 17.98 0.77
C LYS A 13 -22.69 18.85 -0.04
N ARG A 14 -21.38 18.66 0.11
CA ARG A 14 -20.36 19.47 -0.57
C ARG A 14 -19.76 18.74 -1.77
N GLU A 15 -19.14 19.50 -2.66
CA GLU A 15 -18.29 18.94 -3.71
C GLU A 15 -17.00 18.41 -3.08
N LEU A 16 -16.98 17.10 -2.87
CA LEU A 16 -15.83 16.32 -2.47
C LEU A 16 -15.41 15.41 -3.63
N ARG A 17 -14.16 14.94 -3.61
CA ARG A 17 -13.68 13.94 -4.58
C ARG A 17 -14.56 12.68 -4.55
N PRO A 18 -14.77 11.99 -5.68
CA PRO A 18 -15.61 10.79 -5.76
C PRO A 18 -15.24 9.74 -4.71
N ASN A 19 -13.95 9.38 -4.62
CA ASN A 19 -13.46 8.40 -3.65
C ASN A 19 -13.80 8.79 -2.20
N THR A 20 -13.60 10.06 -1.83
CA THR A 20 -13.91 10.55 -0.49
C THR A 20 -15.42 10.52 -0.18
N ARG A 21 -16.28 10.68 -1.18
CA ARG A 21 -17.73 10.53 -1.01
C ARG A 21 -18.12 9.07 -0.78
N ASP A 22 -17.48 8.15 -1.50
CA ASP A 22 -17.70 6.71 -1.34
C ASP A 22 -17.24 6.25 0.05
N ASP A 23 -16.08 6.72 0.52
CA ASP A 23 -15.55 6.46 1.87
C ASP A 23 -16.52 6.98 2.95
N LEU A 24 -17.01 8.22 2.82
CA LEU A 24 -17.99 8.81 3.73
C LEU A 24 -19.33 8.03 3.75
N ALA A 25 -19.76 7.52 2.60
CA ALA A 25 -20.97 6.70 2.51
C ALA A 25 -20.80 5.32 3.17
N ALA A 26 -19.60 4.74 3.10
CA ALA A 26 -19.25 3.51 3.82
C ALA A 26 -19.22 3.76 5.33
N TRP A 27 -18.50 4.79 5.78
CA TRP A 27 -18.42 5.15 7.19
C TRP A 27 -19.77 5.51 7.80
N ARG A 28 -20.70 6.12 7.03
CA ARG A 28 -22.07 6.34 7.50
C ARG A 28 -22.77 5.03 7.92
N LYS A 29 -22.59 3.95 7.15
CA LYS A 29 -23.17 2.63 7.48
C LYS A 29 -22.51 2.04 8.72
N GLU A 30 -21.21 2.21 8.87
CA GLU A 30 -20.45 1.74 10.03
C GLU A 30 -20.78 2.50 11.30
N VAL A 31 -21.06 3.81 11.21
CA VAL A 31 -21.56 4.61 12.34
C VAL A 31 -22.94 4.12 12.76
N ALA A 32 -23.85 3.88 11.81
CA ALA A 32 -25.17 3.35 12.10
C ALA A 32 -25.12 1.93 12.71
N ALA A 33 -24.12 1.13 12.30
CA ALA A 33 -23.84 -0.19 12.87
C ALA A 33 -23.06 -0.14 14.19
N GLY A 34 -22.54 1.03 14.59
CA GLY A 34 -21.67 1.19 15.75
C GLY A 34 -20.30 0.53 15.64
N THR A 35 -19.85 0.21 14.42
CA THR A 35 -18.59 -0.49 14.13
C THR A 35 -17.47 0.42 13.65
N LEU A 36 -17.71 1.74 13.58
CA LEU A 36 -16.72 2.69 13.07
C LEU A 36 -15.49 2.74 13.99
N ALA A 37 -14.29 2.67 13.39
CA ALA A 37 -13.05 2.81 14.14
C ALA A 37 -12.90 4.22 14.76
N ALA A 38 -12.19 4.30 15.88
CA ALA A 38 -11.96 5.57 16.58
C ALA A 38 -11.16 6.58 15.72
N ASP A 39 -10.26 6.08 14.87
CA ASP A 39 -9.45 6.89 13.98
C ASP A 39 -10.28 7.48 12.83
N ASP A 40 -11.18 6.70 12.24
CA ASP A 40 -12.11 7.20 11.21
C ASP A 40 -13.04 8.27 11.79
N ALA A 41 -13.51 8.08 13.02
CA ALA A 41 -14.30 9.10 13.71
C ALA A 41 -13.51 10.38 13.97
N ARG A 42 -12.20 10.30 14.21
CA ARG A 42 -11.31 11.46 14.34
C ARG A 42 -11.11 12.14 12.99
N TYR A 43 -10.90 11.37 11.92
CA TYR A 43 -10.74 11.87 10.56
C TYR A 43 -11.98 12.65 10.08
N ILE A 44 -13.19 12.11 10.28
CA ILE A 44 -14.45 12.76 9.90
C ILE A 44 -14.60 14.12 10.59
N ARG A 45 -14.29 14.21 11.89
CA ARG A 45 -14.34 15.48 12.64
C ARG A 45 -13.34 16.50 12.12
N ALA A 46 -12.10 16.07 11.86
CA ALA A 46 -11.06 16.95 11.34
C ALA A 46 -11.38 17.44 9.91
N LEU A 47 -11.91 16.55 9.07
CA LEU A 47 -12.33 16.87 7.70
C LEU A 47 -13.50 17.85 7.71
N HIS A 48 -14.48 17.64 8.58
CA HIS A 48 -15.60 18.57 8.79
C HIS A 48 -15.12 19.94 9.24
N ALA A 49 -14.30 20.04 10.29
CA ALA A 49 -13.77 21.33 10.76
C ALA A 49 -12.98 22.07 9.66
N ARG A 50 -12.16 21.35 8.88
CA ARG A 50 -11.38 21.93 7.78
C ARG A 50 -12.26 22.49 6.66
N ILE A 51 -13.30 21.75 6.28
CA ILE A 51 -14.11 22.08 5.12
C ILE A 51 -15.24 23.04 5.50
N VAL A 52 -15.91 22.79 6.63
CA VAL A 52 -17.11 23.50 7.05
C VAL A 52 -16.80 24.77 7.82
N GLU A 53 -15.90 24.71 8.80
CA GLU A 53 -15.55 25.86 9.64
C GLU A 53 -14.44 26.73 9.03
N GLY A 54 -13.87 26.31 7.90
CA GLY A 54 -12.79 27.04 7.23
C GLY A 54 -11.50 27.12 8.05
N GLY A 55 -11.40 26.32 9.12
CA GLY A 55 -10.23 26.26 9.98
C GLY A 55 -9.09 25.56 9.26
N ALA A 56 -8.02 26.28 8.94
CA ALA A 56 -6.71 25.65 8.77
C ALA A 56 -6.45 24.80 10.03
N PRO A 57 -5.92 23.58 9.91
CA PRO A 57 -5.63 22.79 11.10
C PRO A 57 -4.67 23.59 11.96
N LYS A 58 -5.13 24.08 13.12
CA LYS A 58 -4.23 24.29 14.24
C LYS A 58 -3.74 22.88 14.53
N ALA A 59 -2.52 22.58 14.07
CA ALA A 59 -1.87 21.30 14.25
C ALA A 59 -2.23 20.81 15.65
N ALA A 60 -2.96 19.70 15.72
CA ALA A 60 -3.10 19.01 16.99
C ALA A 60 -1.66 18.85 17.47
N ALA A 61 -1.37 19.41 18.66
CA ALA A 61 -0.07 19.14 19.27
C ALA A 61 0.09 17.61 19.26
N PRO A 62 1.24 17.08 18.80
CA PRO A 62 1.48 15.65 18.84
C PRO A 62 1.22 15.22 20.28
N SER A 63 0.21 14.38 20.48
CA SER A 63 -0.02 13.77 21.78
C SER A 63 1.10 12.76 21.97
N ASP A 64 1.59 12.56 23.18
CA ASP A 64 2.72 11.65 23.44
C ASP A 64 2.42 10.16 23.10
N ASP A 65 1.15 9.82 22.81
CA ASP A 65 0.71 8.53 22.23
C ASP A 65 0.81 8.47 20.68
N ASP A 66 1.08 9.60 20.03
CA ASP A 66 1.35 9.75 18.58
C ASP A 66 2.87 9.72 18.32
N ALA A 67 3.61 8.95 19.12
CA ALA A 67 4.91 8.49 18.69
C ALA A 67 4.66 7.58 17.48
N PRO A 68 5.10 7.93 16.26
CA PRO A 68 5.20 6.90 15.23
C PRO A 68 6.06 5.80 15.82
N ALA A 69 5.50 4.61 16.06
CA ALA A 69 6.28 3.40 16.21
C ALA A 69 7.34 3.45 15.10
N PRO A 70 8.64 3.26 15.42
CA PRO A 70 9.72 3.83 14.63
C PRO A 70 9.62 3.38 13.18
N ALA A 71 9.06 4.24 12.32
CA ALA A 71 8.92 4.02 10.89
C ALA A 71 10.29 3.74 10.24
N SER A 72 11.37 4.15 10.91
CA SER A 72 12.74 3.78 10.59
C SER A 72 12.95 2.26 10.53
N GLY A 73 12.38 1.48 11.46
CA GLY A 73 12.53 0.03 11.49
C GLY A 73 11.84 -0.68 10.33
N GLU A 74 10.66 -0.19 9.93
CA GLU A 74 9.94 -0.69 8.76
C GLU A 74 10.67 -0.31 7.46
N ILE A 75 11.15 0.93 7.35
CA ILE A 75 11.95 1.39 6.21
C ILE A 75 13.25 0.58 6.09
N ASP A 76 13.94 0.33 7.19
CA ASP A 76 15.17 -0.46 7.20
C ASP A 76 14.91 -1.93 6.89
N GLY A 77 13.78 -2.49 7.36
CA GLY A 77 13.30 -3.82 6.97
C GLY A 77 13.05 -3.93 5.46
N LEU A 78 12.29 -3.00 4.90
CA LEU A 78 12.01 -2.94 3.46
C LEU A 78 13.28 -2.77 2.61
N ARG A 79 14.26 -2.00 3.10
CA ARG A 79 15.58 -1.87 2.44
C ARG A 79 16.36 -3.17 2.44
N ALA A 80 16.35 -3.90 3.56
CA ALA A 80 17.01 -5.21 3.66
C ALA A 80 16.34 -6.24 2.74
N GLU A 81 15.00 -6.27 2.70
CA GLU A 81 14.24 -7.13 1.78
C GLU A 81 14.54 -6.80 0.31
N LEU A 82 14.61 -5.53 -0.05
CA LEU A 82 14.95 -5.10 -1.40
C LEU A 82 16.38 -5.51 -1.80
N ALA A 83 17.33 -5.42 -0.88
CA ALA A 83 18.70 -5.87 -1.11
C ALA A 83 18.75 -7.40 -1.35
N ALA A 84 18.10 -8.18 -0.48
CA ALA A 84 18.03 -9.63 -0.62
C ALA A 84 17.32 -10.07 -1.92
N ALA A 85 16.27 -9.34 -2.34
CA ALA A 85 15.59 -9.60 -3.60
C ALA A 85 16.49 -9.39 -4.81
N ARG A 86 17.29 -8.31 -4.83
CA ARG A 86 18.23 -8.01 -5.92
C ARG A 86 19.37 -9.04 -6.02
N GLU A 87 19.86 -9.53 -4.89
CA GLU A 87 20.85 -10.60 -4.86
C GLU A 87 20.29 -11.91 -5.44
N ARG A 88 19.06 -12.28 -5.06
CA ARG A 88 18.36 -13.45 -5.63
C ARG A 88 18.12 -13.30 -7.12
N GLU A 89 17.70 -12.13 -7.59
CA GLU A 89 17.52 -11.85 -9.01
C GLU A 89 18.83 -12.03 -9.79
N THR A 90 19.94 -11.54 -9.25
CA THR A 90 21.27 -11.70 -9.85
C THR A 90 21.69 -13.18 -9.91
N ALA A 91 21.46 -13.94 -8.84
CA ALA A 91 21.77 -15.37 -8.80
C ALA A 91 20.94 -16.17 -9.83
N LEU A 92 19.63 -15.89 -9.91
CA LEU A 92 18.73 -16.53 -10.88
C LEU A 92 19.09 -16.17 -12.32
N ALA A 93 19.53 -14.93 -12.58
CA ALA A 93 19.99 -14.53 -13.90
C ALA A 93 21.26 -15.30 -14.32
N ALA A 94 22.21 -15.48 -13.40
CA ALA A 94 23.41 -16.28 -13.65
C ALA A 94 23.09 -17.76 -13.88
N GLU A 95 22.15 -18.33 -13.12
CA GLU A 95 21.69 -19.71 -13.30
C GLU A 95 21.00 -19.90 -14.65
N ARG A 96 20.13 -18.97 -15.05
CA ARG A 96 19.50 -18.95 -16.38
C ARG A 96 20.56 -18.98 -17.49
N ASP A 97 21.56 -18.12 -17.41
CA ASP A 97 22.60 -18.01 -18.44
C ASP A 97 23.42 -19.29 -18.54
N ARG A 98 23.73 -19.91 -17.40
CA ARG A 98 24.39 -21.22 -17.34
C ARG A 98 23.55 -22.29 -18.02
N LEU A 99 22.27 -22.42 -17.66
CA LEU A 99 21.36 -23.42 -18.23
C LEU A 99 21.19 -23.22 -19.74
N GLN A 100 21.14 -21.98 -20.22
CA GLN A 100 21.09 -21.69 -21.65
C GLN A 100 22.37 -22.16 -22.36
N GLY A 101 23.54 -21.99 -21.75
CA GLY A 101 24.80 -22.52 -22.26
C GLY A 101 24.82 -24.05 -22.34
N GLU A 102 24.35 -24.72 -21.29
CA GLU A 102 24.25 -26.19 -21.24
C GLU A 102 23.29 -26.72 -22.32
N VAL A 103 22.13 -26.09 -22.50
CA VAL A 103 21.17 -26.42 -23.57
C VAL A 103 21.80 -26.24 -24.96
N ALA A 104 22.54 -25.16 -25.18
CA ALA A 104 23.21 -24.92 -26.46
C ALA A 104 24.29 -25.97 -26.74
N ALA A 105 25.05 -26.38 -25.73
CA ALA A 105 26.06 -27.44 -25.85
C ALA A 105 25.42 -28.80 -26.19
N LEU A 106 24.38 -29.20 -25.47
CA LEU A 106 23.64 -30.44 -25.72
C LEU A 106 23.02 -30.47 -27.12
N ARG A 107 22.50 -29.34 -27.61
CA ARG A 107 21.98 -29.26 -28.99
C ARG A 107 23.06 -29.55 -30.03
N ARG A 108 24.25 -28.98 -29.88
CA ARG A 108 25.39 -29.24 -30.79
C ARG A 108 25.83 -30.69 -30.74
N GLU A 109 25.86 -31.30 -29.56
CA GLU A 109 26.20 -32.71 -29.39
C GLU A 109 25.18 -33.62 -30.10
N ILE A 110 23.88 -33.35 -29.93
CA ILE A 110 22.81 -34.07 -30.64
C ILE A 110 22.95 -33.94 -32.16
N GLU A 111 23.25 -32.74 -32.67
CA GLU A 111 23.47 -32.51 -34.10
C GLU A 111 24.68 -33.28 -34.63
N ALA A 112 25.81 -33.26 -33.91
CA ALA A 112 27.01 -34.01 -34.27
C ALA A 112 26.76 -35.52 -34.28
N LEU A 113 26.06 -36.05 -33.28
CA LEU A 113 25.68 -37.47 -33.22
C LEU A 113 24.72 -37.88 -34.34
N ARG A 114 23.83 -36.98 -34.78
CA ARG A 114 22.95 -37.23 -35.93
C ARG A 114 23.74 -37.22 -37.23
N ALA A 115 24.67 -36.28 -37.41
CA ALA A 115 25.50 -36.19 -38.61
C ALA A 115 26.48 -37.36 -38.75
N GLY A 116 27.02 -37.88 -37.65
CA GLY A 116 27.93 -39.04 -37.66
C GLY A 116 27.23 -40.41 -37.73
N LYS A 117 25.89 -40.45 -37.62
CA LYS A 117 25.07 -41.67 -37.80
C LYS A 117 24.39 -41.75 -39.17
N ALA A 118 24.55 -40.72 -40.01
CA ALA A 118 24.12 -40.68 -41.42
C ALA A 118 25.28 -41.11 -42.34
#